data_AF-A0A7D8EQA5-F1
#
_entry.id   AF-A0A7D8EQA5-F1
#
_cell.length_a   1.000
_cell.length_b   1.000
_cell.length_c   1.000
_cell.angle_alpha   90.00
_cell.angle_beta   90.00
_cell.angle_gamma   90.00
#
_symmetry.space_group_name_H-M   'P 1'
#
loop_
_entity.id
_entity.type
_entity.pdbx_description
1 polymer ?
#
loop_
_entity_poly.entity_id
_entity_poly.type
_entity_poly.pdbx_seq_one_letter_code
_entity_poly.pdbx_strand_id
1 'polypeptide(L)'
;MRMNHMLLNRKWILFSLVLVSPAILAAENLNFNYTRADSRSLEPQLLKLGKACHSRDDPMDVEVDFLPGLLTSHSRIELIVSGEVQRKGYAGLSVLFKNPVVDYDLQTSMDITAGGEGSTIYGTYDVTTPKTRTVYDDPFCFHKDLFNLVIPGLEVSGRYEPIYSQKPYIVNLEKGAFYKYCDISRLQPTTDGSTYWPDYHNPPKGIKTAMAETSNDPDQFLFKYMFYRHKYEIPDGTETHQKEETLSVPATKPEQVVRINNSTLSYVFPIRLTENGMSILKKGNFRLTLSQRNITSLTLRITHKVAGYDDTIQDFTWKRDGGASGLSNTLRFTPTPMTLHITPAGDIKDDPYAPFYDKSLNNSYFRGTLVAESSLNNNYKNYVKNISPLSLPAKSMGDINVLNTQKLKFVIGQDNQQGSIGGDYTVTVFGQPMKFGPLYAGNQEMVSAMQLRDACY
;
A
#
# COMPACT_ATOMS: atom_id res chain seq x y z
N MET A 1 42.20 -42.85 -71.33
CA MET A 1 41.94 -42.92 -69.88
C MET A 1 40.54 -42.40 -69.61
N ARG A 2 39.70 -43.20 -68.95
CA ARG A 2 38.29 -42.88 -68.67
C ARG A 2 38.19 -41.89 -67.50
N MET A 3 37.51 -40.76 -67.71
CA MET A 3 37.07 -39.88 -66.62
C MET A 3 35.86 -40.52 -65.93
N ASN A 4 36.00 -40.83 -64.65
CA ASN A 4 34.89 -41.26 -63.82
C ASN A 4 34.08 -40.02 -63.42
N HIS A 5 32.87 -39.89 -63.96
CA HIS A 5 31.89 -38.96 -63.43
C HIS A 5 31.40 -39.49 -62.08
N MET A 6 31.72 -38.78 -60.99
CA MET A 6 31.03 -38.97 -59.72
C MET A 6 29.61 -38.42 -59.84
N LEU A 7 28.63 -39.31 -59.93
CA LEU A 7 27.22 -38.99 -59.74
C LEU A 7 26.96 -38.78 -58.25
N LEU A 8 26.98 -37.53 -57.79
CA LEU A 8 26.54 -37.17 -56.46
C LEU A 8 25.01 -37.28 -56.39
N ASN A 9 24.53 -38.29 -55.68
CA ASN A 9 23.11 -38.52 -55.49
C ASN A 9 22.49 -37.40 -54.61
N ARG A 10 21.34 -36.87 -55.03
CA ARG A 10 20.70 -35.61 -54.59
C ARG A 10 20.48 -35.47 -53.07
N LYS A 11 20.61 -36.56 -52.29
CA LYS A 11 20.48 -36.58 -50.83
C LYS A 11 21.73 -36.11 -50.06
N TRP A 12 22.91 -36.12 -50.67
CA TRP A 12 24.17 -35.79 -49.97
C TRP A 12 24.62 -34.33 -50.08
N ILE A 13 24.05 -33.55 -51.01
CA ILE A 13 24.37 -32.12 -51.17
C ILE A 13 23.97 -31.32 -49.92
N LEU A 14 22.86 -31.69 -49.27
CA LEU A 14 22.39 -31.04 -48.05
C LEU A 14 23.27 -31.35 -46.83
N PHE A 15 23.90 -32.53 -46.77
CA PHE A 15 24.79 -32.90 -45.65
C PHE A 15 26.17 -32.22 -45.75
N SER A 16 26.69 -32.03 -46.97
CA SER A 16 27.98 -31.36 -47.17
C SER A 16 27.92 -29.83 -46.99
N LEU A 17 26.75 -29.21 -47.20
CA LEU A 17 26.54 -27.76 -46.96
C LEU A 17 26.42 -27.40 -45.48
N VAL A 18 26.12 -28.36 -44.61
CA VAL A 18 26.00 -28.15 -43.15
C VAL A 18 27.32 -28.40 -42.41
N LEU A 19 28.25 -29.17 -42.99
CA LEU A 19 29.48 -29.59 -42.31
C LEU A 19 30.76 -28.85 -42.73
N VAL A 20 30.74 -28.05 -43.80
CA VAL A 20 31.91 -27.27 -44.23
C VAL A 20 31.53 -25.80 -44.37
N SER A 21 31.80 -25.03 -43.31
CA SER A 21 32.07 -23.57 -43.24
C SER A 21 31.14 -22.77 -42.30
N PRO A 22 31.56 -22.51 -41.05
CA PRO A 22 31.07 -21.39 -40.24
C PRO A 22 31.67 -20.02 -40.64
N ALA A 23 32.41 -19.93 -41.75
CA ALA A 23 33.16 -18.73 -42.10
C ALA A 23 33.15 -18.45 -43.61
N ILE A 24 32.06 -17.88 -44.10
CA ILE A 24 32.08 -17.03 -45.30
C ILE A 24 31.29 -15.77 -44.97
N LEU A 25 31.88 -14.94 -44.10
CA LEU A 25 31.42 -13.57 -43.82
C LEU A 25 32.28 -12.51 -44.53
N ALA A 26 33.18 -12.92 -45.43
CA ALA A 26 33.99 -11.98 -46.20
C ALA A 26 34.40 -12.59 -47.56
N ALA A 27 33.61 -12.33 -48.60
CA ALA A 27 34.04 -12.39 -50.00
C ALA A 27 32.96 -11.75 -50.89
N GLU A 28 33.16 -10.49 -51.30
CA GLU A 28 32.25 -9.74 -52.19
C GLU A 28 32.43 -10.05 -53.69
N ASN A 29 33.18 -11.08 -54.08
CA ASN A 29 33.49 -11.32 -55.50
C ASN A 29 33.45 -12.80 -55.91
N LEU A 30 32.35 -13.48 -55.58
CA LEU A 30 32.01 -14.73 -56.24
C LEU A 30 30.67 -14.55 -56.94
N ASN A 31 30.73 -14.58 -58.27
CA ASN A 31 29.65 -14.34 -59.23
C ASN A 31 28.66 -15.52 -59.28
N PHE A 32 28.19 -15.95 -58.11
CA PHE A 32 27.09 -16.89 -57.97
C PHE A 32 25.84 -16.08 -57.63
N ASN A 33 24.83 -16.18 -58.49
CA ASN A 33 23.52 -15.59 -58.27
C ASN A 33 22.79 -16.39 -57.18
N TYR A 34 23.20 -16.19 -55.93
CA TYR A 34 22.43 -16.59 -54.76
C TYR A 34 21.54 -15.38 -54.43
N THR A 35 20.23 -15.50 -54.64
CA THR A 35 19.29 -14.68 -53.87
C THR A 35 19.60 -14.99 -52.42
N ARG A 36 20.21 -14.04 -51.69
CA ARG A 36 20.30 -14.09 -50.23
C ARG A 36 18.90 -14.44 -49.74
N ALA A 37 18.75 -15.64 -49.19
CA ALA A 37 17.64 -15.90 -48.30
C ALA A 37 17.92 -14.99 -47.11
N ASP A 38 17.38 -13.77 -47.15
CA ASP A 38 17.36 -12.87 -46.01
C ASP A 38 16.86 -13.69 -44.84
N SER A 39 17.72 -13.92 -43.86
CA SER A 39 17.40 -14.56 -42.58
C SER A 39 16.44 -13.73 -41.71
N ARG A 40 15.61 -12.92 -42.36
CA ARG A 40 14.39 -12.27 -41.86
C ARG A 40 13.13 -13.09 -42.16
N SER A 41 13.22 -14.33 -42.66
CA SER A 41 12.06 -15.09 -43.16
C SER A 41 11.23 -15.80 -42.08
N LEU A 42 10.96 -15.15 -40.95
CA LEU A 42 9.62 -15.26 -40.38
C LEU A 42 8.78 -14.30 -41.22
N GLU A 43 7.88 -14.87 -42.03
CA GLU A 43 7.00 -14.14 -42.94
C GLU A 43 6.51 -12.84 -42.26
N PRO A 44 6.58 -11.65 -42.89
CA PRO A 44 6.20 -10.39 -42.25
C PRO A 44 4.80 -10.39 -41.62
N GLN A 45 3.93 -11.30 -42.08
CA GLN A 45 2.63 -11.60 -41.49
C GLN A 45 2.76 -12.34 -40.15
N LEU A 46 3.60 -13.38 -40.03
CA LEU A 46 3.89 -14.07 -38.76
C LEU A 46 4.48 -13.13 -37.70
N LEU A 47 5.35 -12.20 -38.10
CA LEU A 47 5.87 -11.19 -37.17
C LEU A 47 4.78 -10.22 -36.69
N LYS A 48 3.84 -9.85 -37.57
CA LYS A 48 2.69 -9.00 -37.21
C LYS A 48 1.68 -9.74 -36.33
N LEU A 49 1.45 -11.03 -36.60
CA LEU A 49 0.61 -11.92 -35.79
C LEU A 49 1.23 -12.12 -34.39
N GLY A 50 2.54 -12.38 -34.31
CA GLY A 50 3.25 -12.53 -33.05
C GLY A 50 3.25 -11.29 -32.15
N LYS A 51 3.09 -10.08 -32.73
CA LYS A 51 2.91 -8.83 -31.97
C LYS A 51 1.50 -8.63 -31.40
N ALA A 52 0.52 -9.36 -31.91
CA ALA A 52 -0.88 -9.24 -31.48
C ALA A 52 -1.22 -10.17 -30.31
N CYS A 53 -0.40 -11.18 -30.06
CA CYS A 53 -0.57 -12.15 -28.98
C CYS A 53 0.33 -11.79 -27.80
N HIS A 54 -0.11 -12.12 -26.58
CA HIS A 54 0.79 -11.98 -25.44
C HIS A 54 1.84 -13.09 -25.40
N SER A 55 3.07 -12.70 -25.06
CA SER A 55 4.15 -13.61 -24.73
C SER A 55 4.36 -13.70 -23.22
N ARG A 56 5.15 -14.67 -22.77
CA ARG A 56 5.54 -14.79 -21.35
C ARG A 56 6.45 -13.65 -20.89
N ASP A 57 7.13 -13.01 -21.84
CA ASP A 57 8.05 -11.89 -21.58
C ASP A 57 7.30 -10.56 -21.51
N ASP A 58 6.03 -10.53 -21.92
CA ASP A 58 5.23 -9.31 -21.86
C ASP A 58 4.87 -8.96 -20.41
N PRO A 59 4.80 -7.67 -20.06
CA PRO A 59 4.36 -7.24 -18.74
C PRO A 59 2.87 -7.55 -18.52
N MET A 60 2.48 -7.65 -17.24
CA MET A 60 1.10 -7.87 -16.83
C MET A 60 0.68 -6.88 -15.76
N ASP A 61 -0.46 -6.25 -15.95
CA ASP A 61 -1.05 -5.38 -14.93
C ASP A 61 -1.96 -6.17 -13.98
N VAL A 62 -1.84 -5.83 -12.70
CA VAL A 62 -2.69 -6.27 -11.61
C VAL A 62 -3.24 -5.03 -10.91
N GLU A 63 -4.53 -4.77 -11.06
CA GLU A 63 -5.25 -3.70 -10.38
C GLU A 63 -5.84 -4.24 -9.07
N VAL A 64 -5.75 -3.46 -8.00
CA VAL A 64 -6.38 -3.76 -6.71
C VAL A 64 -7.16 -2.53 -6.27
N ASP A 65 -8.49 -2.66 -6.33
CA ASP A 65 -9.44 -1.68 -5.87
C ASP A 65 -9.90 -2.07 -4.47
N PHE A 66 -9.79 -1.13 -3.55
CA PHE A 66 -10.38 -1.26 -2.23
C PHE A 66 -11.63 -0.39 -2.15
N LEU A 67 -12.75 -1.05 -1.86
CA LEU A 67 -14.04 -0.40 -1.68
C LEU A 67 -14.02 0.52 -0.45
N PRO A 68 -14.78 1.63 -0.46
CA PRO A 68 -14.87 2.54 0.68
C PRO A 68 -15.37 1.85 1.94
N GLY A 69 -14.87 2.29 3.10
CA GLY A 69 -15.35 1.82 4.40
C GLY A 69 -14.69 0.51 4.87
N LEU A 70 -13.62 0.06 4.22
CA LEU A 70 -12.84 -1.09 4.67
C LEU A 70 -12.08 -0.73 5.96
N LEU A 71 -12.35 -1.48 7.04
CA LEU A 71 -11.63 -1.38 8.31
C LEU A 71 -10.27 -2.09 8.19
N THR A 72 -9.19 -1.33 8.37
CA THR A 72 -7.81 -1.78 8.14
C THR A 72 -6.94 -1.80 9.39
N SER A 73 -7.49 -1.44 10.57
CA SER A 73 -6.79 -1.46 11.86
C SER A 73 -6.01 -2.73 12.15
N HIS A 74 -6.56 -3.86 11.73
CA HIS A 74 -6.03 -5.19 12.06
C HIS A 74 -5.73 -6.01 10.80
N SER A 75 -5.61 -5.33 9.66
CA SER A 75 -5.70 -5.99 8.36
C SER A 75 -4.42 -5.76 7.60
N ARG A 76 -3.84 -6.85 7.10
CA ARG A 76 -2.69 -6.81 6.19
C ARG A 76 -3.10 -7.53 4.92
N ILE A 77 -3.02 -6.81 3.81
CA ILE A 77 -3.31 -7.35 2.49
C ILE A 77 -2.02 -7.29 1.69
N GLU A 78 -1.63 -8.42 1.11
CA GLU A 78 -0.42 -8.51 0.30
C GLU A 78 -0.65 -9.36 -0.95
N LEU A 79 0.04 -8.99 -2.03
CA LEU A 79 0.13 -9.78 -3.25
C LEU A 79 1.51 -10.43 -3.32
N ILE A 80 1.54 -11.75 -3.35
CA ILE A 80 2.76 -12.54 -3.45
C ILE A 80 2.83 -13.12 -4.87
N VAL A 81 3.91 -12.84 -5.58
CA VAL A 81 4.13 -13.28 -6.96
C VAL A 81 5.43 -14.07 -7.01
N SER A 82 5.35 -15.30 -7.50
CA SER A 82 6.52 -16.10 -7.88
C SER A 82 6.57 -16.25 -9.39
N GLY A 83 7.76 -16.15 -9.97
CA GLY A 83 7.99 -16.37 -11.38
C GLY A 83 9.38 -16.90 -11.69
N GLU A 84 9.55 -17.37 -12.91
CA GLU A 84 10.83 -17.85 -13.40
C GLU A 84 11.51 -16.79 -14.25
N VAL A 85 12.83 -16.67 -14.13
CA VAL A 85 13.64 -15.80 -15.00
C VAL A 85 13.46 -16.29 -16.44
N GLN A 86 12.98 -15.42 -17.31
CA GLN A 86 12.92 -15.73 -18.73
C GLN A 86 14.19 -15.27 -19.43
N ARG A 87 14.66 -16.11 -20.35
CA ARG A 87 15.68 -15.71 -21.32
C ARG A 87 14.92 -15.11 -22.49
N LYS A 88 15.21 -13.85 -22.84
CA LYS A 88 14.57 -13.14 -23.95
C LYS A 88 14.65 -14.02 -25.19
N GLY A 89 13.51 -14.56 -25.59
CA GLY A 89 13.41 -15.40 -26.78
C GLY A 89 13.28 -14.50 -27.99
N TYR A 90 14.34 -14.33 -28.77
CA TYR A 90 14.16 -14.00 -30.19
C TYR A 90 13.50 -15.23 -30.85
N ALA A 91 12.18 -15.31 -30.71
CA ALA A 91 11.34 -16.40 -31.17
C ALA A 91 11.57 -16.61 -32.67
N GLY A 92 12.33 -17.66 -32.99
CA GLY A 92 12.75 -18.00 -34.34
C GLY A 92 14.02 -18.85 -34.41
N LEU A 93 14.93 -18.73 -33.43
CA LEU A 93 16.27 -19.36 -33.52
C LEU A 93 16.67 -20.23 -32.32
N SER A 94 15.89 -20.26 -31.23
CA SER A 94 16.29 -20.94 -29.99
C SER A 94 16.26 -22.47 -30.03
N VAL A 95 15.63 -23.08 -31.06
CA VAL A 95 15.57 -24.54 -31.22
C VAL A 95 16.91 -25.13 -31.70
N LEU A 96 17.86 -24.29 -32.15
CA LEU A 96 19.11 -24.74 -32.76
C LEU A 96 20.33 -24.79 -31.83
N PHE A 97 20.26 -24.24 -30.62
CA PHE A 97 21.42 -24.16 -29.72
C PHE A 97 21.22 -25.01 -28.45
N LYS A 98 21.86 -26.18 -28.41
CA LYS A 98 22.07 -26.90 -27.14
C LYS A 98 23.12 -26.12 -26.32
N ASN A 99 22.68 -25.55 -25.21
CA ASN A 99 23.46 -24.74 -24.26
C ASN A 99 23.91 -23.36 -24.76
N PRO A 100 22.99 -22.40 -24.96
CA PRO A 100 23.39 -21.02 -25.15
C PRO A 100 24.02 -20.48 -23.86
N VAL A 101 25.19 -19.86 -23.99
CA VAL A 101 25.80 -19.02 -22.94
C VAL A 101 24.78 -17.93 -22.61
N VAL A 102 24.49 -17.80 -21.32
CA VAL A 102 23.45 -16.91 -20.82
C VAL A 102 24.08 -15.54 -20.62
N ASP A 103 23.76 -14.59 -21.51
CA ASP A 103 23.98 -13.18 -21.24
C ASP A 103 22.89 -12.70 -20.27
N TYR A 104 23.29 -12.15 -19.12
CA TYR A 104 22.37 -11.65 -18.11
C TYR A 104 21.57 -10.43 -18.59
N ASP A 105 22.08 -9.66 -19.56
CA ASP A 105 21.36 -8.53 -20.17
C ASP A 105 20.20 -9.01 -21.09
N LEU A 106 20.25 -10.28 -21.49
CA LEU A 106 19.21 -10.98 -22.25
C LEU A 106 18.22 -11.73 -21.36
N GLN A 107 18.17 -11.44 -20.05
CA GLN A 107 17.17 -12.00 -19.14
C GLN A 107 16.18 -10.93 -18.67
N THR A 108 14.94 -11.35 -18.45
CA THR A 108 13.95 -10.59 -17.69
C THR A 108 13.77 -11.29 -16.35
N SER A 109 14.15 -10.60 -15.27
CA SER A 109 13.82 -11.03 -13.92
C SER A 109 12.41 -10.60 -13.55
N MET A 110 11.77 -11.35 -12.65
CA MET A 110 10.49 -10.93 -12.08
C MET A 110 10.73 -9.69 -11.20
N ASP A 111 9.93 -8.66 -11.45
CA ASP A 111 9.89 -7.42 -10.70
C ASP A 111 8.45 -6.88 -10.63
N ILE A 112 8.16 -6.06 -9.62
CA ILE A 112 6.85 -5.43 -9.42
C ILE A 112 7.06 -3.92 -9.35
N THR A 113 6.48 -3.19 -10.30
CA THR A 113 6.39 -1.73 -10.22
C THR A 113 5.00 -1.34 -9.75
N ALA A 114 4.90 -0.59 -8.65
CA ALA A 114 3.63 -0.09 -8.14
C ALA A 114 3.34 1.33 -8.65
N GLY A 115 2.08 1.60 -8.96
CA GLY A 115 1.54 2.88 -9.41
C GLY A 115 0.04 3.01 -9.09
N GLY A 116 -0.62 4.06 -9.56
CA GLY A 116 -2.04 4.34 -9.30
C GLY A 116 -2.25 5.52 -8.34
N GLU A 117 -3.49 5.71 -7.89
CA GLU A 117 -3.90 6.87 -7.08
C GLU A 117 -3.56 6.72 -5.59
N GLY A 118 -3.19 5.51 -5.13
CA GLY A 118 -2.87 5.24 -3.73
C GLY A 118 -4.12 5.08 -2.85
N SER A 119 -3.94 5.23 -1.53
CA SER A 119 -5.00 5.08 -0.53
C SER A 119 -5.26 6.38 0.23
N THR A 120 -6.51 6.65 0.56
CA THR A 120 -6.88 7.65 1.58
C THR A 120 -7.41 6.92 2.80
N ILE A 121 -6.76 7.13 3.93
CA ILE A 121 -7.09 6.45 5.18
C ILE A 121 -7.51 7.50 6.20
N TYR A 122 -8.61 7.25 6.89
CA TYR A 122 -9.03 7.98 8.08
C TYR A 122 -8.76 7.11 9.30
N GLY A 123 -8.27 7.69 10.39
CA GLY A 123 -8.04 6.93 11.60
C GLY A 123 -8.08 7.76 12.86
N THR A 124 -8.22 7.04 13.97
CA THR A 124 -8.12 7.58 15.32
C THR A 124 -7.04 6.81 16.06
N TYR A 125 -6.15 7.51 16.75
CA TYR A 125 -5.07 6.88 17.51
C TYR A 125 -4.82 7.60 18.82
N ASP A 126 -4.33 6.85 19.80
CA ASP A 126 -4.03 7.35 21.13
C ASP A 126 -2.69 8.10 21.11
N VAL A 127 -2.71 9.35 21.59
CA VAL A 127 -1.54 10.19 21.78
C VAL A 127 -1.35 10.44 23.27
N THR A 128 -0.18 10.07 23.78
CA THR A 128 0.19 10.31 25.17
C THR A 128 1.03 11.57 25.28
N THR A 129 0.54 12.57 26.00
CA THR A 129 1.23 13.84 26.26
C THR A 129 1.64 13.94 27.73
N PRO A 130 2.73 14.67 28.06
CA PRO A 130 3.10 14.93 29.45
C PRO A 130 1.98 15.72 30.15
N LYS A 131 1.57 15.26 31.32
CA LYS A 131 0.70 16.02 32.23
C LYS A 131 1.61 16.83 33.14
N THR A 132 1.34 18.12 33.30
CA THR A 132 2.09 18.97 34.24
C THR A 132 1.23 19.35 35.44
N ARG A 133 1.84 19.46 36.61
CA ARG A 133 1.24 20.11 37.78
C ARG A 133 1.98 21.39 38.10
N THR A 134 1.22 22.42 38.45
CA THR A 134 1.78 23.69 38.93
C THR A 134 2.27 23.53 40.36
N VAL A 135 3.49 23.97 40.63
CA VAL A 135 4.07 24.09 41.98
C VAL A 135 4.31 25.56 42.29
N TYR A 136 3.95 25.94 43.51
CA TYR A 136 4.21 27.26 44.07
C TYR A 136 5.29 27.14 45.16
N ASP A 137 6.28 28.02 45.12
CA ASP A 137 7.44 28.01 46.02
C ASP A 137 7.80 29.44 46.45
N ASP A 138 8.70 29.52 47.42
CA ASP A 138 9.16 30.76 48.05
C ASP A 138 8.00 31.56 48.66
N PRO A 139 7.37 30.99 49.71
CA PRO A 139 6.23 31.60 50.35
C PRO A 139 6.60 32.86 51.14
N PHE A 140 5.64 33.76 51.26
CA PHE A 140 5.70 34.94 52.11
C PHE A 140 4.32 35.30 52.65
N CYS A 141 4.27 36.04 53.75
CA CYS A 141 3.00 36.48 54.35
C CYS A 141 3.06 37.93 54.83
N PHE A 142 1.94 38.42 55.36
CA PHE A 142 1.86 39.69 56.08
C PHE A 142 1.36 39.45 57.51
N HIS A 143 1.75 40.31 58.43
CA HIS A 143 1.31 40.26 59.82
C HIS A 143 0.88 41.66 60.30
N LYS A 144 -0.20 41.71 61.09
CA LYS A 144 -0.80 42.97 61.58
C LYS A 144 0.16 43.86 62.38
N ASP A 145 1.12 43.25 63.07
CA ASP A 145 2.08 43.96 63.93
C ASP A 145 3.26 44.56 63.15
N LEU A 146 3.36 44.30 61.83
CA LEU A 146 4.47 44.76 60.98
C LEU A 146 4.00 45.84 60.00
N PHE A 147 3.40 46.89 60.55
CA PHE A 147 3.02 48.09 59.82
C PHE A 147 4.13 49.13 59.87
N ASN A 148 4.54 49.69 58.72
CA ASN A 148 5.66 50.63 58.65
C ASN A 148 5.38 51.85 57.76
N LEU A 149 5.29 53.03 58.36
CA LEU A 149 5.07 54.30 57.65
C LEU A 149 6.32 54.86 56.96
N VAL A 150 7.51 54.42 57.37
CA VAL A 150 8.79 55.06 57.05
C VAL A 150 9.49 54.38 55.87
N ILE A 151 9.27 53.08 55.65
CA ILE A 151 9.87 52.35 54.53
C ILE A 151 9.14 52.70 53.22
N PRO A 152 9.81 53.33 52.23
CA PRO A 152 9.21 53.60 50.93
C PRO A 152 9.01 52.31 50.13
N GLY A 153 7.95 52.24 49.32
CA GLY A 153 7.69 51.11 48.43
C GLY A 153 6.74 50.04 48.98
N LEU A 154 6.17 50.25 50.18
CA LEU A 154 5.18 49.34 50.80
C LEU A 154 3.72 49.75 50.54
N GLU A 155 3.47 50.72 49.68
CA GLU A 155 2.13 51.26 49.41
C GLU A 155 1.17 50.17 48.89
N VAL A 156 1.74 49.20 48.18
CA VAL A 156 1.00 48.11 47.53
C VAL A 156 0.31 47.18 48.52
N SER A 157 0.88 46.97 49.71
CA SER A 157 0.26 46.17 50.79
C SER A 157 -0.39 47.04 51.85
N GLY A 158 -0.69 48.32 51.57
CA GLY A 158 -1.21 49.23 52.59
C GLY A 158 -0.21 49.50 53.73
N ARG A 159 1.10 49.45 53.43
CA ARG A 159 2.24 49.65 54.33
C ARG A 159 2.54 48.52 55.32
N TYR A 160 2.04 47.31 55.07
CA TYR A 160 2.46 46.10 55.80
C TYR A 160 3.68 45.46 55.16
N GLU A 161 4.70 45.15 55.97
CA GLU A 161 5.94 44.55 55.48
C GLU A 161 5.73 43.09 55.03
N PRO A 162 6.09 42.72 53.78
CA PRO A 162 6.09 41.32 53.36
C PRO A 162 7.20 40.53 54.08
N ILE A 163 6.82 39.40 54.66
CA ILE A 163 7.72 38.53 55.42
C ILE A 163 8.08 37.33 54.55
N TYR A 164 9.27 37.35 53.95
CA TYR A 164 9.72 36.30 53.03
C TYR A 164 10.34 35.10 53.75
N SER A 165 10.05 33.89 53.28
CA SER A 165 10.74 32.67 53.73
C SER A 165 12.19 32.59 53.23
N GLN A 166 12.48 33.19 52.08
CA GLN A 166 13.81 33.28 51.48
C GLN A 166 14.23 34.75 51.23
N LYS A 167 15.49 34.99 50.85
CA LYS A 167 15.98 36.35 50.52
C LYS A 167 15.20 36.97 49.33
N PRO A 168 15.11 38.31 49.23
CA PRO A 168 15.68 39.31 50.13
C PRO A 168 14.75 39.57 51.31
N TYR A 169 15.29 39.45 52.53
CA TYR A 169 14.58 39.88 53.73
C TYR A 169 14.53 41.41 53.78
N ILE A 170 13.46 41.98 54.34
CA ILE A 170 13.41 43.41 54.65
C ILE A 170 14.45 43.71 55.74
N VAL A 171 15.15 44.84 55.61
CA VAL A 171 16.35 45.21 56.38
C VAL A 171 16.18 45.11 57.90
N ASN A 172 14.96 45.27 58.41
CA ASN A 172 14.65 45.28 59.85
C ASN A 172 14.04 43.97 60.38
N LEU A 173 13.87 42.94 59.52
CA LEU A 173 13.32 41.66 59.94
C LEU A 173 14.43 40.65 60.22
N GLU A 174 14.39 40.04 61.41
CA GLU A 174 15.35 39.02 61.83
C GLU A 174 15.27 37.77 60.94
N LYS A 175 16.41 37.07 60.81
CA LYS A 175 16.48 35.76 60.16
C LYS A 175 15.61 34.78 60.96
N GLY A 176 14.44 34.43 60.44
CA GLY A 176 13.44 33.59 61.12
C GLY A 176 12.08 34.27 61.34
N ALA A 177 11.94 35.56 60.99
CA ALA A 177 10.68 36.30 61.07
C ALA A 177 9.51 35.56 60.39
N PHE A 178 9.77 34.85 59.27
CA PHE A 178 8.76 34.03 58.59
C PHE A 178 8.12 32.99 59.52
N TYR A 179 8.90 32.15 60.19
CA TYR A 179 8.36 31.12 61.09
C TYR A 179 7.79 31.69 62.40
N LYS A 180 8.15 32.94 62.75
CA LYS A 180 7.63 33.63 63.93
C LYS A 180 6.24 34.23 63.69
N TYR A 181 6.03 34.85 62.53
CA TYR A 181 4.83 35.64 62.24
C TYR A 181 3.90 34.99 61.23
N CYS A 182 4.39 34.13 60.34
CA CYS A 182 3.56 33.45 59.34
C CYS A 182 2.99 32.14 59.88
N ASP A 183 1.69 31.97 59.72
CA ASP A 183 0.99 30.72 60.02
C ASP A 183 1.24 29.69 58.90
N ILE A 184 2.14 28.75 59.17
CA ILE A 184 2.54 27.71 58.22
C ILE A 184 1.41 26.74 57.86
N SER A 185 0.32 26.68 58.63
CA SER A 185 -0.84 25.86 58.27
C SER A 185 -1.52 26.35 56.98
N ARG A 186 -1.20 27.57 56.54
CA ARG A 186 -1.73 28.23 55.34
C ARG A 186 -0.88 28.04 54.10
N LEU A 187 0.08 27.10 54.10
CA LEU A 187 0.91 26.74 52.94
C LEU A 187 0.10 26.01 51.85
N GLN A 188 -1.05 26.55 51.46
CA GLN A 188 -1.87 26.07 50.37
C GLN A 188 -2.21 27.26 49.46
N PRO A 189 -1.69 27.29 48.22
CA PRO A 189 -2.01 28.35 47.27
C PRO A 189 -3.49 28.27 46.89
N THR A 190 -4.09 29.41 46.56
CA THR A 190 -5.46 29.42 46.02
C THR A 190 -5.47 28.92 44.58
N THR A 191 -6.57 28.28 44.19
CA THR A 191 -6.75 27.71 42.85
C THR A 191 -6.98 28.77 41.78
N ASP A 192 -7.43 29.98 42.16
CA ASP A 192 -7.71 31.12 41.27
C ASP A 192 -6.49 32.00 41.00
N GLY A 193 -5.34 31.70 41.62
CA GLY A 193 -4.10 32.46 41.48
C GLY A 193 -4.03 33.76 42.31
N SER A 194 -4.98 34.00 43.21
CA SER A 194 -5.01 35.14 44.14
C SER A 194 -3.95 35.09 45.25
N THR A 195 -3.08 34.08 45.26
CA THR A 195 -1.90 33.99 46.14
C THR A 195 -0.56 34.01 45.41
N TYR A 196 -0.56 34.11 44.08
CA TYR A 196 0.68 34.21 43.31
C TYR A 196 1.10 35.67 43.10
N TRP A 197 2.24 36.05 43.68
CA TRP A 197 2.72 37.43 43.71
C TRP A 197 4.25 37.46 43.52
N PRO A 198 4.74 37.33 42.27
CA PRO A 198 6.17 37.21 41.96
C PRO A 198 6.95 38.52 42.15
N ASP A 199 6.33 39.64 41.81
CA ASP A 199 6.89 40.98 42.00
C ASP A 199 6.03 41.75 42.99
N TYR A 200 6.56 41.95 44.20
CA TYR A 200 5.87 42.66 45.28
C TYR A 200 5.40 44.06 44.85
N HIS A 201 6.21 44.80 44.10
CA HIS A 201 5.87 46.17 43.69
C HIS A 201 4.89 46.21 42.51
N ASN A 202 4.75 45.11 41.77
CA ASN A 202 3.86 45.00 40.61
C ASN A 202 2.92 43.79 40.75
N PRO A 203 1.89 43.87 41.61
CA PRO A 203 1.00 42.73 41.84
C PRO A 203 0.26 42.32 40.57
N PRO A 204 0.16 41.01 40.29
CA PRO A 204 -0.66 40.49 39.22
C PRO A 204 -2.14 40.85 39.35
N LYS A 205 -2.89 40.73 38.26
CA LYS A 205 -4.33 41.07 38.22
C LYS A 205 -5.13 40.34 39.31
N GLY A 206 -4.86 39.07 39.57
CA GLY A 206 -5.54 38.29 40.60
C GLY A 206 -5.42 38.89 42.00
N ILE A 207 -4.21 39.33 42.37
CA ILE A 207 -3.95 40.03 43.65
C ILE A 207 -4.72 41.35 43.71
N LYS A 208 -4.62 42.17 42.65
CA LYS A 208 -5.31 43.48 42.60
C LYS A 208 -6.83 43.34 42.70
N THR A 209 -7.40 42.36 42.00
CA THR A 209 -8.84 42.07 42.04
C THR A 209 -9.24 41.61 43.44
N ALA A 210 -8.53 40.66 44.04
CA ALA A 210 -8.84 40.16 45.38
C ALA A 210 -8.76 41.28 46.45
N MET A 211 -7.73 42.14 46.40
CA MET A 211 -7.64 43.31 47.29
C MET A 211 -8.81 44.28 47.10
N ALA A 212 -9.24 44.53 45.87
CA ALA A 212 -10.37 45.41 45.60
C ALA A 212 -11.70 44.81 46.08
N GLU A 213 -11.90 43.51 45.88
CA GLU A 213 -13.11 42.78 46.31
C GLU A 213 -13.23 42.73 47.83
N THR A 214 -12.12 42.68 48.56
CA THR A 214 -12.12 42.78 50.02
C THR A 214 -12.14 44.24 50.53
N SER A 215 -12.43 45.22 49.68
CA SER A 215 -12.42 46.65 50.03
C SER A 215 -11.08 47.13 50.63
N ASN A 216 -9.98 46.49 50.23
CA ASN A 216 -8.64 46.66 50.79
C ASN A 216 -8.55 46.38 52.31
N ASP A 217 -9.48 45.63 52.88
CA ASP A 217 -9.39 45.14 54.26
C ASP A 217 -8.25 44.11 54.38
N PRO A 218 -7.16 44.42 55.11
CA PRO A 218 -6.03 43.51 55.26
C PRO A 218 -6.40 42.20 55.97
N ASP A 219 -7.38 42.21 56.89
CA ASP A 219 -7.81 41.03 57.64
C ASP A 219 -8.52 40.01 56.73
N GLN A 220 -9.17 40.47 55.66
CA GLN A 220 -9.91 39.63 54.72
C GLN A 220 -9.02 39.02 53.63
N PHE A 221 -7.82 39.55 53.40
CA PHE A 221 -6.92 39.12 52.33
C PHE A 221 -5.47 38.94 52.78
N LEU A 222 -4.75 40.04 53.07
CA LEU A 222 -3.31 40.01 53.33
C LEU A 222 -2.93 39.14 54.54
N PHE A 223 -3.73 39.19 55.61
CA PHE A 223 -3.51 38.38 56.81
C PHE A 223 -4.21 37.04 56.78
N LYS A 224 -4.93 36.72 55.71
CA LYS A 224 -5.66 35.46 55.56
C LYS A 224 -4.86 34.41 54.78
N TYR A 225 -4.09 34.84 53.78
CA TYR A 225 -3.43 33.91 52.85
C TYR A 225 -1.91 33.88 53.01
N MET A 226 -1.31 32.78 52.55
CA MET A 226 0.11 32.70 52.22
C MET A 226 0.28 33.05 50.74
N PHE A 227 1.26 33.88 50.42
CA PHE A 227 1.58 34.29 49.06
C PHE A 227 2.85 33.62 48.57
N TYR A 228 3.05 33.55 47.25
CA TYR A 228 4.17 32.83 46.63
C TYR A 228 4.83 33.65 45.55
N ARG A 229 6.17 33.71 45.56
CA ARG A 229 6.93 34.44 44.54
C ARG A 229 7.25 33.59 43.31
N HIS A 230 7.38 32.28 43.49
CA HIS A 230 7.71 31.37 42.39
C HIS A 230 6.52 30.50 42.01
N LYS A 231 6.38 30.29 40.70
CA LYS A 231 5.43 29.37 40.08
C LYS A 231 6.14 28.68 38.93
N TYR A 232 6.17 27.36 38.95
CA TYR A 232 6.73 26.57 37.85
C TYR A 232 5.89 25.30 37.66
N GLU A 233 6.01 24.71 36.47
CA GLU A 233 5.35 23.44 36.15
C GLU A 233 6.35 22.31 36.31
N ILE A 234 5.93 21.23 36.96
CA ILE A 234 6.69 19.98 37.02
C ILE A 234 5.90 18.86 36.35
N PRO A 235 6.57 17.85 35.78
CA PRO A 235 5.92 16.65 35.27
C PRO A 235 5.10 15.96 36.37
N ASP A 236 3.85 15.63 36.06
CA ASP A 236 2.88 14.92 36.91
C ASP A 236 2.26 13.74 36.15
N GLY A 237 3.14 12.93 35.56
CA GLY A 237 2.77 11.79 34.75
C GLY A 237 2.42 12.15 33.30
N THR A 238 1.54 11.34 32.71
CA THR A 238 1.12 11.44 31.32
C THR A 238 -0.39 11.31 31.20
N GLU A 239 -0.95 11.93 30.19
CA GLU A 239 -2.36 11.79 29.82
C GLU A 239 -2.45 11.30 28.38
N THR A 240 -3.41 10.41 28.12
CA THR A 240 -3.66 9.83 26.80
C THR A 240 -4.96 10.37 26.26
N HIS A 241 -4.92 10.91 25.04
CA HIS A 241 -6.08 11.45 24.34
C HIS A 241 -6.18 10.86 22.94
N GLN A 242 -7.40 10.75 22.41
CA GLN A 242 -7.59 10.32 21.02
C GLN A 242 -7.38 11.47 20.04
N LYS A 243 -6.61 11.21 18.99
CA LYS A 243 -6.40 12.14 17.88
C LYS A 243 -6.94 11.53 16.60
N GLU A 244 -7.63 12.35 15.81
CA GLU A 244 -8.09 11.99 14.47
C GLU A 244 -7.07 12.43 13.41
N GLU A 245 -6.88 11.61 12.38
CA GLU A 245 -6.00 11.91 11.25
C GLU A 245 -6.58 11.37 9.94
N THR A 246 -6.34 12.11 8.86
CA THR A 246 -6.57 11.63 7.49
C THR A 246 -5.26 11.71 6.72
N LEU A 247 -4.79 10.58 6.21
CA LEU A 247 -3.57 10.48 5.42
C LEU A 247 -3.87 10.00 4.01
N SER A 248 -3.19 10.59 3.04
CA SER A 248 -3.12 10.04 1.68
C SER A 248 -1.78 9.35 1.49
N VAL A 249 -1.79 8.06 1.19
CA VAL A 249 -0.58 7.27 0.95
C VAL A 249 -0.44 7.00 -0.54
N PRO A 250 0.67 7.43 -1.18
CA PRO A 250 0.91 7.16 -2.59
C PRO A 250 1.16 5.67 -2.82
N ALA A 251 0.75 5.16 -3.99
CA ALA A 251 0.96 3.77 -4.38
C ALA A 251 2.43 3.40 -4.65
N THR A 252 3.29 4.37 -4.92
CA THR A 252 4.63 4.17 -5.53
C THR A 252 5.78 4.08 -4.54
N LYS A 253 5.57 3.76 -3.25
CA LYS A 253 6.71 3.69 -2.32
C LYS A 253 7.54 2.42 -2.56
N PRO A 254 8.83 2.52 -2.96
CA PRO A 254 9.67 1.36 -3.30
C PRO A 254 9.81 0.35 -2.16
N GLU A 255 9.72 0.82 -0.92
CA GLU A 255 9.82 0.02 0.31
C GLU A 255 8.72 -1.05 0.46
N GLN A 256 7.66 -0.98 -0.34
CA GLN A 256 6.53 -1.91 -0.25
C GLN A 256 6.73 -3.21 -1.01
N VAL A 257 7.71 -3.26 -1.92
CA VAL A 257 8.10 -4.49 -2.62
C VAL A 257 9.19 -5.20 -1.81
N VAL A 258 8.81 -6.31 -1.18
CA VAL A 258 9.72 -7.17 -0.41
C VAL A 258 10.17 -8.34 -1.27
N ARG A 259 11.47 -8.40 -1.57
CA ARG A 259 12.06 -9.58 -2.23
C ARG A 259 12.28 -10.69 -1.22
N ILE A 260 11.46 -11.74 -1.30
CA ILE A 260 11.56 -12.92 -0.44
C ILE A 260 12.74 -13.78 -0.90
N ASN A 261 12.87 -13.98 -2.20
CA ASN A 261 13.99 -14.68 -2.83
C ASN A 261 14.15 -14.23 -4.30
N ASN A 262 15.06 -14.86 -5.05
CA ASN A 262 15.35 -14.47 -6.44
C ASN A 262 14.15 -14.59 -7.39
N SER A 263 13.17 -15.44 -7.08
CA SER A 263 12.00 -15.73 -7.92
C SER A 263 10.69 -15.25 -7.32
N THR A 264 10.67 -14.75 -6.08
CA THR A 264 9.44 -14.43 -5.33
C THR A 264 9.50 -13.05 -4.70
N LEU A 265 8.46 -12.27 -4.95
CA LEU A 265 8.25 -10.92 -4.47
C LEU A 265 6.93 -10.86 -3.71
N SER A 266 6.87 -10.06 -2.65
CA SER A 266 5.62 -9.66 -2.00
C SER A 266 5.45 -8.15 -2.12
N TYR A 267 4.23 -7.70 -2.41
CA TYR A 267 3.84 -6.31 -2.29
C TYR A 267 2.78 -6.15 -1.22
N VAL A 268 3.08 -5.38 -0.17
CA VAL A 268 2.15 -5.12 0.94
C VAL A 268 1.42 -3.81 0.67
N PHE A 269 0.09 -3.86 0.58
CA PHE A 269 -0.70 -2.66 0.30
C PHE A 269 -0.69 -1.72 1.52
N PRO A 270 -0.35 -0.43 1.36
CA PRO A 270 -0.29 0.52 2.45
C PRO A 270 -1.68 1.06 2.80
N ILE A 271 -2.51 0.21 3.38
CA ILE A 271 -3.92 0.51 3.65
C ILE A 271 -4.19 0.83 5.14
N ARG A 272 -3.16 0.82 5.99
CA ARG A 272 -3.26 1.06 7.43
C ARG A 272 -2.45 2.28 7.87
N LEU A 273 -3.02 3.08 8.78
CA LEU A 273 -2.36 4.26 9.38
C LEU A 273 -1.47 3.89 10.56
N THR A 274 -2.05 3.19 11.55
CA THR A 274 -1.37 2.91 12.82
C THR A 274 -1.58 1.46 13.24
N GLU A 275 -0.70 0.97 14.11
CA GLU A 275 -0.88 -0.33 14.75
C GLU A 275 -1.86 -0.30 15.91
N ASN A 276 -1.94 0.86 16.57
CA ASN A 276 -2.73 1.10 17.76
C ASN A 276 -3.74 2.20 17.42
N GLY A 277 -4.96 1.80 17.04
CA GLY A 277 -6.00 2.74 16.67
C GLY A 277 -6.98 2.22 15.62
N MET A 278 -8.03 3.01 15.37
CA MET A 278 -8.95 2.76 14.27
C MET A 278 -8.33 3.24 12.95
N SER A 279 -8.42 2.46 11.89
CA SER A 279 -8.02 2.83 10.52
C SER A 279 -9.11 2.36 9.57
N ILE A 280 -9.70 3.29 8.83
CA ILE A 280 -10.75 3.05 7.83
C ILE A 280 -10.26 3.62 6.51
N LEU A 281 -10.25 2.78 5.49
CA LEU A 281 -9.91 3.17 4.14
C LEU A 281 -11.11 3.83 3.47
N LYS A 282 -10.96 5.10 3.07
CA LYS A 282 -11.99 5.86 2.33
C LYS A 282 -11.99 5.52 0.85
N LYS A 283 -10.80 5.33 0.27
CA LYS A 283 -10.58 4.96 -1.14
C LYS A 283 -9.23 4.30 -1.26
N GLY A 284 -9.11 3.27 -2.09
CA GLY A 284 -7.81 2.72 -2.49
C GLY A 284 -7.85 2.20 -3.92
N ASN A 285 -6.92 2.64 -4.75
CA ASN A 285 -6.71 2.09 -6.09
C ASN A 285 -5.20 1.95 -6.33
N PHE A 286 -4.79 0.70 -6.53
CA PHE A 286 -3.40 0.34 -6.76
C PHE A 286 -3.28 -0.38 -8.09
N ARG A 287 -2.27 -0.02 -8.87
CA ARG A 287 -1.89 -0.73 -10.09
C ARG A 287 -0.48 -1.26 -9.91
N LEU A 288 -0.34 -2.57 -9.98
CA LEU A 288 0.93 -3.26 -9.97
C LEU A 288 1.24 -3.74 -11.39
N THR A 289 2.37 -3.35 -11.93
CA THR A 289 2.86 -3.84 -13.22
C THR A 289 3.95 -4.88 -12.92
N LEU A 290 3.65 -6.12 -13.24
CA LEU A 290 4.61 -7.22 -13.24
C LEU A 290 5.49 -7.07 -14.50
N SER A 291 6.81 -7.18 -14.33
CA SER A 291 7.76 -7.04 -15.43
C SER A 291 7.57 -8.07 -16.56
N GLN A 292 6.98 -9.22 -16.25
CA GLN A 292 6.70 -10.31 -17.18
C GLN A 292 5.52 -11.19 -16.73
N ARG A 293 4.96 -11.98 -17.66
CA ARG A 293 3.84 -12.93 -17.45
C ARG A 293 4.28 -14.34 -17.07
N ASN A 294 5.57 -14.62 -16.97
CA ASN A 294 6.08 -15.95 -16.58
C ASN A 294 5.91 -16.25 -15.08
N ILE A 295 4.67 -16.16 -14.60
CA ILE A 295 4.26 -16.35 -13.22
C ILE A 295 4.12 -17.86 -12.96
N THR A 296 4.77 -18.37 -11.92
CA THR A 296 4.62 -19.75 -11.45
C THR A 296 3.62 -19.88 -10.30
N SER A 297 3.50 -18.84 -9.48
CA SER A 297 2.50 -18.75 -8.42
C SER A 297 2.05 -17.31 -8.22
N LEU A 298 0.76 -17.12 -7.96
CA LEU A 298 0.16 -15.85 -7.56
C LEU A 298 -0.67 -16.10 -6.31
N THR A 299 -0.49 -15.29 -5.27
CA THR A 299 -1.29 -15.40 -4.05
C THR A 299 -1.73 -14.01 -3.60
N LEU A 300 -3.04 -13.79 -3.50
CA LEU A 300 -3.59 -12.69 -2.72
C LEU A 300 -3.81 -13.21 -1.29
N ARG A 301 -3.12 -12.61 -0.33
CA ARG A 301 -3.24 -12.94 1.08
C ARG A 301 -3.92 -11.82 1.85
N ILE A 302 -4.94 -12.19 2.62
CA ILE A 302 -5.62 -11.32 3.56
C ILE A 302 -5.36 -11.88 4.96
N THR A 303 -4.68 -11.11 5.80
CA THR A 303 -4.42 -11.44 7.19
C THR A 303 -5.21 -10.49 8.08
N HIS A 304 -5.92 -11.05 9.06
CA HIS A 304 -6.64 -10.29 10.07
C HIS A 304 -6.16 -10.67 11.47
N LYS A 305 -5.65 -9.68 12.21
CA LYS A 305 -4.97 -9.81 13.50
C LYS A 305 -5.78 -9.19 14.64
N VAL A 306 -6.54 -9.99 15.36
CA VAL A 306 -7.27 -9.51 16.54
C VAL A 306 -6.39 -9.64 17.77
N ALA A 307 -6.29 -8.57 18.58
CA ALA A 307 -5.51 -8.60 19.81
C ALA A 307 -5.99 -9.75 20.73
N GLY A 308 -5.05 -10.58 21.18
CA GLY A 308 -5.33 -11.73 22.05
C GLY A 308 -5.77 -13.02 21.33
N TYR A 309 -5.81 -13.03 20.00
CA TYR A 309 -6.14 -14.20 19.18
C TYR A 309 -5.05 -14.48 18.14
N ASP A 310 -4.99 -15.72 17.67
CA ASP A 310 -4.12 -16.10 16.56
C ASP A 310 -4.53 -15.39 15.26
N ASP A 311 -3.53 -15.11 14.41
CA ASP A 311 -3.76 -14.49 13.10
C ASP A 311 -4.65 -15.37 12.23
N THR A 312 -5.75 -14.80 11.71
CA THR A 312 -6.58 -15.45 10.69
C THR A 312 -6.05 -15.10 9.30
N ILE A 313 -5.93 -16.09 8.43
CA ILE A 313 -5.28 -15.95 7.11
C ILE A 313 -6.16 -16.56 6.03
N GLN A 314 -6.51 -15.76 5.03
CA GLN A 314 -7.14 -16.24 3.81
C GLN A 314 -6.23 -16.04 2.61
N ASP A 315 -5.87 -17.14 1.95
CA ASP A 315 -5.02 -17.16 0.76
C ASP A 315 -5.84 -17.54 -0.48
N PHE A 316 -5.94 -16.64 -1.44
CA PHE A 316 -6.38 -16.96 -2.80
C PHE A 316 -5.15 -17.28 -3.63
N THR A 317 -4.87 -18.58 -3.83
CA THR A 317 -3.63 -19.03 -4.45
C THR A 317 -3.89 -19.65 -5.81
N TRP A 318 -3.12 -19.22 -6.80
CA TRP A 318 -3.03 -19.85 -8.11
C TRP A 318 -1.62 -20.39 -8.34
N LYS A 319 -1.53 -21.67 -8.74
CA LYS A 319 -0.25 -22.33 -9.02
C LYS A 319 -0.23 -22.84 -10.44
N ARG A 320 0.89 -22.66 -11.12
CA ARG A 320 1.07 -23.20 -12.48
C ARG A 320 0.90 -24.72 -12.45
N ASP A 321 0.12 -25.22 -13.39
CA ASP A 321 -0.10 -26.66 -13.54
C ASP A 321 1.22 -27.35 -13.89
N GLY A 322 1.77 -28.12 -12.94
CA GLY A 322 3.08 -28.74 -12.99
C GLY A 322 3.13 -30.04 -13.79
N GLY A 323 2.53 -30.07 -14.98
CA GLY A 323 2.78 -31.16 -15.93
C GLY A 323 4.24 -31.13 -16.42
N ALA A 324 4.79 -32.29 -16.82
CA ALA A 324 6.18 -32.53 -17.22
C ALA A 324 6.74 -31.69 -18.41
N SER A 325 6.07 -30.62 -18.81
CA SER A 325 6.56 -29.64 -19.75
C SER A 325 6.35 -28.25 -19.16
N GLY A 326 7.42 -27.45 -19.02
CA GLY A 326 7.37 -26.05 -18.58
C GLY A 326 6.62 -25.11 -19.53
N LEU A 327 5.62 -25.61 -20.26
CA LEU A 327 4.90 -24.95 -21.35
C LEU A 327 3.45 -24.56 -20.97
N SER A 328 2.96 -24.92 -19.77
CA SER A 328 1.63 -24.49 -19.34
C SER A 328 1.56 -22.98 -19.10
N ASN A 329 0.56 -22.32 -19.70
CA ASN A 329 0.22 -20.91 -19.50
C ASN A 329 -0.93 -20.72 -18.49
N THR A 330 -1.35 -21.81 -17.83
CA THR A 330 -2.48 -21.79 -16.90
C THR A 330 -1.99 -21.87 -15.46
N LEU A 331 -2.42 -20.90 -14.64
CA LEU A 331 -2.35 -20.95 -13.19
C LEU A 331 -3.67 -21.48 -12.67
N ARG A 332 -3.64 -22.66 -12.03
CA ARG A 332 -4.82 -23.28 -11.46
C ARG A 332 -5.13 -22.70 -10.09
N PHE A 333 -6.39 -22.33 -9.88
CA PHE A 333 -6.84 -21.91 -8.56
C PHE A 333 -6.77 -23.10 -7.59
N THR A 334 -6.08 -22.92 -6.47
CA THR A 334 -5.98 -23.90 -5.40
C THR A 334 -6.85 -23.43 -4.25
N PRO A 335 -8.06 -24.00 -4.08
CA PRO A 335 -8.91 -23.61 -2.96
C PRO A 335 -8.21 -23.96 -1.65
N THR A 336 -8.09 -22.97 -0.77
CA THR A 336 -7.61 -23.15 0.60
C THR A 336 -8.81 -23.24 1.54
N PRO A 337 -8.75 -24.06 2.60
CA PRO A 337 -9.78 -24.05 3.64
C PRO A 337 -9.97 -22.63 4.18
N MET A 338 -11.21 -22.15 4.18
CA MET A 338 -11.50 -20.80 4.64
C MET A 338 -11.34 -20.70 6.15
N THR A 339 -10.41 -19.86 6.62
CA THR A 339 -10.24 -19.54 8.06
C THR A 339 -10.83 -18.19 8.43
N LEU A 340 -11.10 -17.36 7.42
CA LEU A 340 -11.78 -16.07 7.52
C LEU A 340 -13.03 -16.13 6.65
N HIS A 341 -14.17 -15.63 7.14
CA HIS A 341 -15.37 -15.53 6.31
C HIS A 341 -15.15 -14.45 5.26
N ILE A 342 -15.15 -14.87 3.99
CA ILE A 342 -15.07 -13.98 2.84
C ILE A 342 -16.22 -14.30 1.91
N THR A 343 -16.89 -13.29 1.37
CA THR A 343 -17.96 -13.43 0.38
C THR A 343 -17.60 -12.71 -0.93
N PRO A 344 -18.30 -12.95 -2.05
CA PRO A 344 -18.06 -12.21 -3.28
C PRO A 344 -18.41 -10.72 -3.13
N ALA A 345 -17.60 -9.81 -3.68
CA ALA A 345 -17.91 -8.38 -3.71
C ALA A 345 -18.97 -8.00 -4.75
N GLY A 346 -19.50 -8.98 -5.49
CA GLY A 346 -20.50 -8.79 -6.54
C GLY A 346 -19.87 -8.52 -7.91
N ASP A 347 -20.63 -7.84 -8.76
CA ASP A 347 -20.28 -7.62 -10.16
C ASP A 347 -19.26 -6.50 -10.36
N ILE A 348 -18.55 -6.58 -11.48
CA ILE A 348 -17.51 -5.65 -11.86
C ILE A 348 -18.05 -4.72 -12.91
N LYS A 349 -17.91 -3.41 -12.66
CA LYS A 349 -18.22 -2.40 -13.64
C LYS A 349 -17.38 -2.61 -14.90
N ASP A 350 -18.02 -2.53 -16.06
CA ASP A 350 -17.41 -2.68 -17.39
C ASP A 350 -16.90 -4.10 -17.72
N ASP A 351 -17.40 -5.13 -17.03
CA ASP A 351 -17.15 -6.52 -17.40
C ASP A 351 -17.79 -6.83 -18.77
N PRO A 352 -17.00 -7.06 -19.84
CA PRO A 352 -17.54 -7.32 -21.18
C PRO A 352 -18.26 -8.67 -21.28
N TYR A 353 -18.06 -9.56 -20.31
CA TYR A 353 -18.73 -10.84 -20.25
C TYR A 353 -20.05 -10.81 -19.47
N ALA A 354 -20.34 -9.74 -18.73
CA ALA A 354 -21.56 -9.64 -17.91
C ALA A 354 -22.87 -10.01 -18.63
N PRO A 355 -23.10 -9.61 -19.89
CA PRO A 355 -24.32 -9.98 -20.62
C PRO A 355 -24.43 -11.49 -20.94
N PHE A 356 -23.33 -12.24 -20.84
CA PHE A 356 -23.24 -13.66 -21.19
C PHE A 356 -23.30 -14.58 -19.98
N TYR A 357 -23.33 -14.02 -18.77
CA TYR A 357 -23.44 -14.78 -17.53
C TYR A 357 -24.85 -15.31 -17.31
N ASP A 358 -24.91 -16.52 -16.77
CA ASP A 358 -26.11 -16.99 -16.09
C ASP A 358 -26.22 -16.32 -14.72
N LYS A 359 -27.45 -16.04 -14.26
CA LYS A 359 -27.74 -15.35 -12.98
C LYS A 359 -27.13 -16.04 -11.76
N SER A 360 -26.76 -17.31 -11.86
CA SER A 360 -26.09 -18.09 -10.80
C SER A 360 -24.68 -17.62 -10.49
N LEU A 361 -24.03 -16.86 -11.39
CA LEU A 361 -22.68 -16.34 -11.19
C LEU A 361 -22.60 -15.18 -10.21
N ASN A 362 -23.73 -14.59 -9.80
CA ASN A 362 -23.74 -13.47 -8.84
C ASN A 362 -23.05 -13.83 -7.50
N ASN A 363 -23.08 -15.11 -7.11
CA ASN A 363 -22.45 -15.62 -5.88
C ASN A 363 -21.02 -16.18 -6.11
N SER A 364 -20.41 -15.95 -7.26
CA SER A 364 -19.03 -16.38 -7.55
C SER A 364 -18.01 -15.29 -7.22
N TYR A 365 -16.83 -15.66 -6.74
CA TYR A 365 -15.68 -14.76 -6.59
C TYR A 365 -15.08 -14.35 -7.94
N PHE A 366 -15.34 -15.11 -9.00
CA PHE A 366 -14.63 -14.99 -10.27
C PHE A 366 -15.50 -14.35 -11.35
N ARG A 367 -14.89 -13.44 -12.11
CA ARG A 367 -15.49 -12.71 -13.23
C ARG A 367 -14.50 -12.64 -14.40
N GLY A 368 -14.99 -12.22 -15.57
CA GLY A 368 -14.20 -12.07 -16.79
C GLY A 368 -13.67 -13.40 -17.34
N THR A 369 -12.38 -13.44 -17.73
CA THR A 369 -11.71 -14.64 -18.21
C THR A 369 -11.54 -15.74 -17.15
N LEU A 370 -11.88 -15.48 -15.89
CA LEU A 370 -11.78 -16.42 -14.78
C LEU A 370 -13.05 -17.25 -14.56
N VAL A 371 -14.14 -16.95 -15.27
CA VAL A 371 -15.29 -17.85 -15.29
C VAL A 371 -14.96 -19.09 -16.12
N ALA A 372 -15.62 -20.21 -15.84
CA ALA A 372 -15.49 -21.37 -16.72
C ALA A 372 -16.16 -21.08 -18.06
N GLU A 373 -15.57 -21.53 -19.17
CA GLU A 373 -16.15 -21.40 -20.51
C GLU A 373 -17.61 -21.92 -20.57
N SER A 374 -17.90 -23.00 -19.84
CA SER A 374 -19.23 -23.60 -19.72
C SER A 374 -20.28 -22.69 -19.06
N SER A 375 -19.86 -21.61 -18.40
CA SER A 375 -20.74 -20.65 -17.73
C SER A 375 -21.16 -19.49 -18.64
N LEU A 376 -20.68 -19.45 -19.89
CA LEU A 376 -21.14 -18.49 -20.89
C LEU A 376 -22.32 -19.04 -21.67
N ASN A 377 -23.38 -18.24 -21.77
CA ASN A 377 -24.57 -18.60 -22.54
C ASN A 377 -24.35 -18.57 -24.07
N ASN A 378 -25.32 -19.08 -24.83
CA ASN A 378 -25.22 -19.14 -26.30
C ASN A 378 -25.11 -17.77 -26.98
N ASN A 379 -25.49 -16.67 -26.32
CA ASN A 379 -25.37 -15.32 -26.90
C ASN A 379 -23.90 -14.92 -27.06
N TYR A 380 -22.99 -15.49 -26.27
CA TYR A 380 -21.56 -15.27 -26.43
C TYR A 380 -21.06 -15.71 -27.81
N LYS A 381 -21.51 -16.88 -28.32
CA LYS A 381 -21.14 -17.36 -29.65
C LYS A 381 -21.58 -16.40 -30.75
N ASN A 382 -22.77 -15.79 -30.60
CA ASN A 382 -23.28 -14.79 -31.54
C ASN A 382 -22.49 -13.47 -31.46
N TYR A 383 -22.15 -13.01 -30.26
CA TYR A 383 -21.33 -11.80 -30.05
C TYR A 383 -19.95 -11.94 -30.70
N VAL A 384 -19.26 -13.04 -30.41
CA VAL A 384 -17.94 -13.35 -30.95
C VAL A 384 -17.94 -13.38 -32.48
N LYS A 385 -18.99 -13.95 -33.08
CA LYS A 385 -19.13 -14.02 -34.55
C LYS A 385 -19.38 -12.67 -35.22
N ASN A 386 -20.08 -11.74 -34.55
CA ASN A 386 -20.64 -10.56 -35.21
C ASN A 386 -20.04 -9.21 -34.78
N ILE A 387 -19.37 -9.12 -33.62
CA ILE A 387 -18.91 -7.83 -33.05
C ILE A 387 -17.38 -7.80 -32.93
N SER A 388 -16.82 -8.53 -31.98
CA SER A 388 -15.37 -8.64 -31.79
C SER A 388 -15.08 -9.87 -30.92
N PRO A 389 -14.13 -10.74 -31.30
CA PRO A 389 -13.74 -11.86 -30.47
C PRO A 389 -13.08 -11.35 -29.18
N LEU A 390 -13.54 -11.88 -28.05
CA LEU A 390 -12.86 -11.78 -26.77
C LEU A 390 -11.96 -13.02 -26.57
N SER A 391 -10.92 -12.89 -25.75
CA SER A 391 -10.12 -14.05 -25.34
C SER A 391 -10.96 -15.01 -24.49
N LEU A 392 -11.04 -16.27 -24.92
CA LEU A 392 -11.73 -17.37 -24.25
C LEU A 392 -11.47 -17.38 -22.72
N PRO A 393 -12.53 -17.55 -21.92
CA PRO A 393 -12.39 -17.81 -20.49
C PRO A 393 -11.61 -19.09 -20.22
N ALA A 394 -11.24 -19.27 -18.96
CA ALA A 394 -10.55 -20.45 -18.53
C ALA A 394 -11.45 -21.70 -18.60
N LYS A 395 -10.79 -22.86 -18.69
CA LYS A 395 -11.49 -24.15 -18.74
C LYS A 395 -12.20 -24.46 -17.43
N SER A 396 -11.58 -24.12 -16.31
CA SER A 396 -12.12 -24.30 -14.97
C SER A 396 -12.33 -22.94 -14.32
N MET A 397 -13.35 -22.85 -13.46
CA MET A 397 -13.62 -21.64 -12.71
C MET A 397 -12.43 -21.27 -11.82
N GLY A 398 -12.04 -19.99 -11.86
CA GLY A 398 -10.93 -19.44 -11.10
C GLY A 398 -9.56 -19.61 -11.76
N ASP A 399 -9.39 -20.49 -12.74
CA ASP A 399 -8.09 -20.66 -13.42
C ASP A 399 -7.71 -19.38 -14.19
N ILE A 400 -6.42 -19.02 -14.18
CA ILE A 400 -5.89 -17.87 -14.93
C ILE A 400 -5.07 -18.40 -16.10
N ASN A 401 -5.47 -18.10 -17.33
CA ASN A 401 -4.56 -18.19 -18.45
C ASN A 401 -3.82 -16.85 -18.61
N VAL A 402 -2.51 -16.84 -18.30
CA VAL A 402 -1.72 -15.59 -18.20
C VAL A 402 -1.47 -14.93 -19.56
N LEU A 403 -1.58 -15.67 -20.66
CA LEU A 403 -1.45 -15.11 -22.02
C LEU A 403 -2.78 -14.59 -22.56
N ASN A 404 -3.90 -15.15 -22.10
CA ASN A 404 -5.24 -14.76 -22.57
C ASN A 404 -5.94 -13.75 -21.66
N THR A 405 -5.36 -13.45 -20.50
CA THR A 405 -5.88 -12.46 -19.55
C THR A 405 -5.06 -11.20 -19.66
N GLN A 406 -5.65 -10.12 -20.20
CA GLN A 406 -4.93 -8.87 -20.44
C GLN A 406 -4.41 -8.25 -19.13
N LYS A 407 -5.28 -8.17 -18.13
CA LYS A 407 -4.96 -7.70 -16.78
C LYS A 407 -5.82 -8.42 -15.75
N LEU A 408 -5.34 -8.48 -14.51
CA LEU A 408 -6.13 -8.93 -13.38
C LEU A 408 -6.62 -7.74 -12.58
N LYS A 409 -7.82 -7.85 -12.01
CA LYS A 409 -8.37 -6.86 -11.10
C LYS A 409 -8.93 -7.56 -9.87
N PHE A 410 -8.50 -7.14 -8.70
CA PHE A 410 -9.03 -7.55 -7.42
C PHE A 410 -9.89 -6.42 -6.87
N VAL A 411 -11.10 -6.70 -6.45
CA VAL A 411 -11.97 -5.78 -5.73
C VAL A 411 -12.15 -6.32 -4.33
N ILE A 412 -11.67 -5.57 -3.34
CA ILE A 412 -11.66 -5.97 -1.94
C ILE A 412 -12.46 -4.95 -1.14
N GLY A 413 -13.33 -5.43 -0.26
CA GLY A 413 -14.17 -4.59 0.58
C GLY A 413 -14.59 -5.31 1.85
N GLN A 414 -15.60 -4.76 2.50
CA GLN A 414 -16.29 -5.38 3.62
C GLN A 414 -17.80 -5.20 3.44
N ASP A 415 -18.56 -6.25 3.79
CA ASP A 415 -20.01 -6.16 3.90
C ASP A 415 -20.36 -5.45 5.21
N ASN A 416 -20.74 -4.19 5.11
CA ASN A 416 -21.15 -3.39 6.25
C ASN A 416 -22.66 -3.56 6.45
N GLN A 417 -23.07 -4.50 7.30
CA GLN A 417 -24.47 -4.63 7.67
C GLN A 417 -24.93 -3.37 8.44
N GLN A 418 -25.93 -2.68 7.88
CA GLN A 418 -26.70 -1.59 8.50
C GLN A 418 -25.88 -0.61 9.36
N GLY A 419 -24.91 0.07 8.75
CA GLY A 419 -24.21 1.20 9.39
C GLY A 419 -23.17 0.81 10.45
N SER A 420 -22.87 -0.48 10.62
CA SER A 420 -21.76 -0.95 11.43
C SER A 420 -20.43 -0.72 10.71
N ILE A 421 -19.39 -0.33 11.47
CA ILE A 421 -18.01 -0.27 10.98
C ILE A 421 -17.42 -1.67 11.14
N GLY A 422 -17.01 -2.27 10.03
CA GLY A 422 -16.48 -3.63 9.98
C GLY A 422 -17.55 -4.67 9.65
N GLY A 423 -17.08 -5.81 9.18
CA GLY A 423 -17.90 -6.92 8.70
C GLY A 423 -17.05 -7.96 8.00
N ASP A 424 -17.70 -8.92 7.36
CA ASP A 424 -17.01 -9.96 6.59
C ASP A 424 -16.33 -9.35 5.35
N TYR A 425 -15.14 -9.86 5.03
CA TYR A 425 -14.44 -9.38 3.85
C TYR A 425 -15.19 -9.77 2.59
N THR A 426 -15.17 -8.89 1.60
CA THR A 426 -15.68 -9.21 0.27
C THR A 426 -14.53 -9.21 -0.72
N VAL A 427 -14.45 -10.22 -1.59
CA VAL A 427 -13.43 -10.29 -2.66
C VAL A 427 -14.09 -10.67 -3.98
N THR A 428 -13.84 -9.92 -5.04
CA THR A 428 -14.10 -10.36 -6.42
C THR A 428 -12.81 -10.26 -7.22
N VAL A 429 -12.51 -11.30 -8.00
CA VAL A 429 -11.36 -11.36 -8.91
C VAL A 429 -11.85 -11.37 -10.35
N PHE A 430 -11.36 -10.43 -11.14
CA PHE A 430 -11.73 -10.23 -12.53
C PHE A 430 -10.52 -10.37 -13.44
N GLY A 431 -10.62 -11.26 -14.43
CA GLY A 431 -9.67 -11.33 -15.53
C GLY A 431 -10.18 -10.53 -16.71
N GLN A 432 -9.54 -9.42 -17.06
CA GLN A 432 -9.94 -8.66 -18.24
C GLN A 432 -9.59 -9.47 -19.50
N PRO A 433 -10.55 -9.72 -20.42
CA PRO A 433 -10.22 -10.34 -21.69
C PRO A 433 -9.46 -9.41 -22.60
N MET A 434 -8.63 -10.00 -23.45
CA MET A 434 -8.12 -9.34 -24.62
C MET A 434 -9.26 -9.14 -25.62
N LYS A 435 -9.25 -8.00 -26.30
CA LYS A 435 -10.13 -7.71 -27.43
C LYS A 435 -9.32 -7.85 -28.71
N PHE A 436 -9.82 -8.65 -29.66
CA PHE A 436 -9.17 -8.84 -30.94
C PHE A 436 -9.82 -7.98 -32.01
N GLY A 437 -8.98 -7.35 -32.84
CA GLY A 437 -9.39 -6.56 -33.99
C GLY A 437 -8.80 -7.13 -35.29
N PRO A 438 -9.41 -6.85 -36.45
CA PRO A 438 -8.84 -7.23 -37.73
C PRO A 438 -7.53 -6.48 -38.01
N LEU A 439 -6.62 -7.15 -38.71
CA LEU A 439 -5.38 -6.54 -39.20
C LEU A 439 -5.57 -6.06 -40.64
N TYR A 440 -5.23 -4.80 -40.89
CA TYR A 440 -5.33 -4.17 -42.20
C TYR A 440 -3.96 -3.95 -42.84
N ALA A 441 -3.92 -4.01 -44.18
CA ALA A 441 -2.84 -3.45 -45.00
C ALA A 441 -3.44 -2.38 -45.92
N GLY A 442 -3.25 -1.12 -45.56
CA GLY A 442 -4.02 -0.02 -46.15
C GLY A 442 -5.49 -0.16 -45.75
N ASN A 443 -6.40 -0.17 -46.74
CA ASN A 443 -7.85 -0.30 -46.52
C ASN A 443 -8.35 -1.76 -46.65
N GLN A 444 -7.46 -2.71 -46.93
CA GLN A 444 -7.83 -4.11 -47.12
C GLN A 444 -7.60 -4.90 -45.83
N GLU A 445 -8.63 -5.60 -45.37
CA GLU A 445 -8.52 -6.56 -44.28
C GLU A 445 -7.67 -7.75 -44.74
N MET A 446 -6.58 -8.02 -44.01
CA MET A 446 -5.64 -9.09 -44.30
C MET A 446 -5.90 -10.32 -43.43
N VAL A 447 -6.24 -10.09 -42.15
CA VAL A 447 -6.55 -11.14 -41.17
C VAL A 447 -7.74 -10.66 -40.35
N SER A 448 -8.80 -11.45 -40.30
CA SER A 448 -9.95 -11.14 -39.46
C SER A 448 -9.61 -11.23 -37.98
N ALA A 449 -10.36 -10.52 -37.14
CA ALA A 449 -10.17 -10.59 -35.68
C ALA A 449 -10.27 -12.03 -35.14
N MET A 450 -11.14 -12.85 -35.73
CA MET A 450 -11.31 -14.25 -35.34
C MET A 450 -10.06 -15.08 -35.64
N GLN A 451 -9.52 -14.95 -36.85
CA GLN A 451 -8.28 -15.62 -37.24
C GLN A 451 -7.11 -15.18 -36.38
N LEU A 452 -7.05 -13.90 -36.00
CA LEU A 452 -6.03 -13.38 -35.10
C LEU A 452 -6.14 -14.00 -33.71
N ARG A 453 -7.35 -14.03 -33.14
CA ARG A 453 -7.59 -14.68 -31.85
C ARG A 453 -7.15 -16.13 -31.90
N ASP A 454 -7.67 -16.89 -32.86
CA ASP A 454 -7.42 -18.33 -32.96
C ASP A 454 -5.94 -18.63 -33.21
N ALA A 455 -5.18 -17.72 -33.83
CA ALA A 455 -3.74 -17.85 -33.98
C ALA A 455 -2.93 -17.60 -32.70
N CYS A 456 -3.52 -16.91 -31.70
CA CYS A 456 -2.89 -16.68 -30.40
C CYS A 456 -3.07 -17.85 -29.41
N TYR A 457 -4.04 -18.73 -29.66
CA TYR A 457 -4.27 -19.97 -28.90
C TYR A 457 -3.43 -21.11 -29.47
#